data_AF-A0A7H8HL03-F1
#
_entry.id   AF-A0A7H8HL03-F1
#
_cell.length_a   1.000
_cell.length_b   1.000
_cell.length_c   1.000
_cell.angle_alpha   90.00
_cell.angle_beta   90.00
_cell.angle_gamma   90.00
#
_symmetry.space_group_name_H-M   'P 1'
#
loop_
_entity.id
_entity.type
_entity.pdbx_description
1 polymer ?
#
loop_
_entity_poly.entity_id
_entity_poly.type
_entity_poly.pdbx_seq_one_letter_code
_entity_poly.pdbx_strand_id
1 'polypeptide(L)'
;MSHFGSPARLGDEIVMVIEKEWPGKCAPLMKERRPDEFALKFACAIDYLEYSVQLPEGSEVACDVIGLTRGQDEYSLEPKRAGGTSTTVLLVAKNIPPRRRVGMRLDLKEPKLIHRR
;
A
#
# COMPACT_ATOMS: atom_id res chain seq x y z
N MET A 1 -4.10 -17.53 7.26
CA MET A 1 -3.22 -17.59 8.45
C MET A 1 -1.93 -18.24 7.98
N SER A 2 -0.86 -17.45 7.82
CA SER A 2 0.47 -17.99 7.46
C SER A 2 1.24 -18.32 8.73
N HIS A 3 1.98 -19.42 8.71
CA HIS A 3 2.90 -19.83 9.77
C HIS A 3 4.22 -20.24 9.13
N PHE A 4 5.33 -20.09 9.86
CA PHE A 4 6.62 -20.59 9.40
C PHE A 4 6.65 -22.12 9.49
N GLY A 5 7.20 -22.78 8.48
CA GLY A 5 7.40 -24.24 8.48
C GLY A 5 8.41 -24.71 9.54
N SER A 6 9.23 -23.80 10.05
CA SER A 6 10.10 -24.01 11.20
C SER A 6 10.18 -22.73 12.05
N PRO A 7 10.40 -22.81 13.37
CA PRO A 7 10.56 -21.63 14.20
C PRO A 7 11.73 -20.78 13.70
N ALA A 8 11.54 -19.47 13.60
CA ALA A 8 12.64 -18.54 13.42
C ALA A 8 13.56 -18.62 14.65
N ARG A 9 14.87 -18.66 14.43
CA ARG A 9 15.87 -18.70 15.48
C ARG A 9 16.21 -17.28 15.93
N LEU A 10 16.77 -17.17 17.13
CA LEU A 10 17.27 -15.90 17.63
C LEU A 10 18.41 -15.42 16.72
N GLY A 11 18.26 -14.21 16.17
CA GLY A 11 19.22 -13.60 15.23
C GLY A 11 18.87 -13.79 13.76
N ASP A 12 17.81 -14.51 13.42
CA ASP A 12 17.37 -14.66 12.03
C ASP A 12 16.72 -13.37 11.51
N GLU A 13 17.03 -13.02 10.27
CA GLU A 13 16.29 -12.02 9.50
C GLU A 13 15.11 -12.71 8.80
N ILE A 14 13.92 -12.12 8.92
CA ILE A 14 12.71 -12.63 8.28
C ILE A 14 12.25 -11.62 7.23
N VAL A 15 12.31 -12.03 5.97
CA VAL A 15 11.72 -11.27 4.85
C VAL A 15 10.37 -11.90 4.48
N MET A 16 9.31 -11.09 4.51
CA MET A 16 7.96 -11.52 4.12
C MET A 16 7.51 -10.75 2.89
N VAL A 17 7.14 -11.47 1.83
CA VAL A 17 6.47 -10.92 0.64
C VAL A 17 5.03 -11.39 0.66
N ILE A 18 4.10 -10.42 0.65
CA ILE A 18 2.66 -10.69 0.66
C ILE A 18 2.06 -10.08 -0.59
N GLU A 19 1.55 -10.94 -1.47
CA GLU A 19 0.77 -10.53 -2.64
C GLU A 19 -0.71 -10.78 -2.38
N LYS A 20 -1.53 -9.78 -2.69
CA LYS A 20 -2.99 -9.90 -2.56
C LYS A 20 -3.67 -9.33 -3.78
N GLU A 21 -4.46 -10.17 -4.44
CA GLU A 21 -5.36 -9.73 -5.50
C GLU A 21 -6.71 -9.32 -4.90
N TRP A 22 -7.19 -8.14 -5.27
CA TRP A 22 -8.50 -7.65 -4.92
C TRP A 22 -9.38 -7.59 -6.17
N PRO A 23 -10.42 -8.44 -6.30
CA PRO A 23 -11.28 -8.41 -7.46
C PRO A 23 -12.02 -7.06 -7.52
N GLY A 24 -11.91 -6.37 -8.66
CA GLY A 24 -12.35 -4.98 -8.83
C GLY A 24 -13.84 -4.69 -8.59
N LYS A 25 -14.68 -5.71 -8.36
CA LYS A 25 -16.10 -5.56 -8.01
C LYS A 25 -16.39 -5.51 -6.51
N CYS A 26 -15.38 -5.71 -5.66
CA CYS A 26 -15.59 -5.93 -4.22
C CYS A 26 -15.04 -4.82 -3.30
N ALA A 27 -14.33 -3.81 -3.82
CA ALA A 27 -13.74 -2.76 -3.00
C ALA A 27 -14.48 -1.41 -3.15
N PRO A 28 -14.66 -0.64 -2.07
CA PRO A 28 -15.25 0.71 -2.14
C PRO A 28 -14.46 1.63 -3.08
N LEU A 29 -13.14 1.44 -3.22
CA LEU A 29 -12.30 2.16 -4.18
C LEU A 29 -12.77 2.01 -5.62
N MET A 30 -12.96 0.77 -6.07
CA MET A 30 -13.20 0.48 -7.49
C MET A 30 -14.68 0.59 -7.86
N LYS A 31 -15.58 0.08 -6.98
CA LYS A 31 -17.02 0.02 -7.26
C LYS A 31 -17.74 1.32 -6.94
N GLU A 32 -17.43 1.93 -5.80
CA GLU A 32 -18.14 3.10 -5.29
C GLU A 32 -17.37 4.40 -5.55
N ARG A 33 -16.13 4.30 -6.06
CA ARG A 33 -15.19 5.42 -6.20
C ARG A 33 -15.02 6.21 -4.90
N ARG A 34 -15.03 5.50 -3.77
CA ARG A 34 -14.80 6.09 -2.45
C ARG A 34 -13.37 5.83 -2.01
N PRO A 35 -12.76 6.73 -1.21
CA PRO A 35 -11.45 6.48 -0.64
C PRO A 35 -11.42 5.14 0.11
N ASP A 36 -10.32 4.40 -0.04
CA ASP A 36 -10.12 3.11 0.61
C ASP A 36 -8.74 3.02 1.26
N GLU A 37 -8.63 2.23 2.31
CA GLU A 37 -7.45 2.13 3.14
C GLU A 37 -6.74 0.79 2.97
N PHE A 38 -5.49 0.87 2.51
CA PHE A 38 -4.58 -0.26 2.39
C PHE A 38 -3.58 -0.14 3.52
N ALA A 39 -3.82 -0.85 4.63
CA ALA A 39 -3.00 -0.74 5.82
C ALA A 39 -2.74 -2.09 6.48
N LEU A 40 -1.56 -2.20 7.07
CA LEU A 40 -1.08 -3.37 7.79
C LEU A 40 -0.82 -2.99 9.25
N LYS A 41 -0.93 -3.99 10.13
CA LYS A 41 -0.58 -3.86 11.55
C LYS A 41 0.26 -5.06 11.94
N PHE A 42 1.46 -4.79 12.44
CA PHE A 42 2.41 -5.82 12.82
C PHE A 42 2.42 -5.99 14.34
N ALA A 43 2.57 -7.22 14.82
CA ALA A 43 2.64 -7.51 16.26
C ALA A 43 4.01 -7.14 16.86
N CYS A 44 5.05 -7.11 16.02
CA CYS A 44 6.43 -6.78 16.35
C CYS A 44 6.84 -5.44 15.70
N ALA A 45 8.03 -4.95 16.06
CA ALA A 45 8.66 -3.84 15.36
C ALA A 45 9.06 -4.30 13.95
N ILE A 46 9.06 -3.36 13.00
CA ILE A 46 9.46 -3.60 11.61
C ILE A 46 10.52 -2.57 11.24
N ASP A 47 11.73 -3.04 10.96
CA ASP A 47 12.85 -2.15 10.61
C ASP A 47 12.65 -1.53 9.23
N TYR A 48 12.10 -2.30 8.29
CA TYR A 48 11.83 -1.88 6.93
C TYR A 48 10.51 -2.46 6.42
N LEU A 49 9.63 -1.58 5.94
CA LEU A 49 8.39 -1.92 5.25
C LEU A 49 8.41 -1.28 3.87
N GLU A 50 8.25 -2.11 2.86
CA GLU A 50 7.95 -1.68 1.50
C GLU A 50 6.74 -2.47 1.01
N TYR A 51 5.70 -1.76 0.56
CA TYR A 51 4.61 -2.40 -0.16
C TYR A 51 3.99 -1.44 -1.16
N SER A 52 3.34 -2.01 -2.17
CA SER A 52 2.72 -1.23 -3.23
C SER A 52 1.28 -1.68 -3.50
N VAL A 53 0.48 -0.75 -4.00
CA VAL A 53 -0.85 -1.01 -4.54
C VAL A 53 -0.81 -0.71 -6.02
N GLN A 54 -1.03 -1.75 -6.84
CA GLN A 54 -1.15 -1.60 -8.28
C GLN A 54 -2.62 -1.35 -8.64
N LEU A 55 -2.88 -0.25 -9.35
CA LEU A 55 -4.19 0.13 -9.84
C LEU A 55 -4.34 -0.23 -11.31
N PRO A 56 -5.58 -0.39 -11.80
CA PRO A 56 -5.83 -0.55 -13.22
C PRO A 56 -5.26 0.59 -14.05
N GLU A 57 -4.95 0.28 -15.30
CA GLU A 57 -4.43 1.23 -16.27
C GLU A 57 -5.33 2.47 -16.41
N GLY A 58 -4.69 3.64 -16.51
CA GLY A 58 -5.37 4.93 -16.64
C GLY A 58 -5.95 5.49 -15.34
N SER A 59 -5.78 4.81 -14.21
CA SER A 59 -6.23 5.32 -12.91
C SER A 59 -5.39 6.53 -12.47
N GLU A 60 -6.06 7.68 -12.30
CA GLU A 60 -5.51 8.81 -11.57
C GLU A 60 -5.90 8.68 -10.08
N VAL A 61 -4.92 8.79 -9.18
CA VAL A 61 -5.11 8.57 -7.74
C VAL A 61 -4.46 9.68 -6.92
N ALA A 62 -5.12 10.08 -5.84
CA ALA A 62 -4.53 10.82 -4.74
C ALA A 62 -4.22 9.85 -3.60
N CYS A 63 -3.12 10.06 -2.88
CA CYS A 63 -2.69 9.16 -1.83
C CYS A 63 -2.27 9.94 -0.57
N ASP A 64 -2.71 9.45 0.58
CA ASP A 64 -2.31 9.93 1.90
C ASP A 64 -1.71 8.78 2.71
N VAL A 65 -0.79 9.09 3.61
CA VAL A 65 -0.22 8.09 4.52
C VAL A 65 -1.13 7.85 5.72
N ILE A 66 -1.15 6.63 6.23
CA ILE A 66 -1.87 6.24 7.44
C ILE A 66 -0.85 5.89 8.53
N GLY A 67 -1.00 6.52 9.70
CA GLY A 67 -0.24 6.18 10.90
C GLY A 67 1.24 6.58 10.86
N LEU A 68 1.64 7.42 9.92
CA LEU A 68 2.97 8.02 9.83
C LEU A 68 2.83 9.54 9.74
N THR A 69 3.76 10.26 10.36
CA THR A 69 3.76 11.72 10.46
C THR A 69 5.03 12.28 9.86
N ARG A 70 4.88 13.21 8.93
CA ARG A 70 6.01 13.89 8.27
C ARG A 70 6.89 14.59 9.31
N GLY A 71 8.19 14.34 9.24
CA GLY A 71 9.18 14.92 10.16
C GLY A 71 9.32 14.20 11.51
N GLN A 72 8.45 13.21 11.80
CA GLN A 72 8.59 12.33 12.95
C GLN A 72 8.99 10.90 12.53
N ASP A 73 8.38 10.41 11.44
CA ASP A 73 8.64 9.08 10.92
C ASP A 73 9.45 9.16 9.61
N GLU A 74 10.29 8.15 9.37
CA GLU A 74 11.07 8.01 8.13
C GLU A 74 10.26 7.20 7.11
N TYR A 75 9.67 7.90 6.13
CA TYR A 75 8.87 7.27 5.08
C TYR A 75 8.89 8.05 3.76
N SER A 76 8.55 7.36 2.67
CA SER A 76 8.20 7.93 1.37
C SER A 76 6.91 7.30 0.85
N LEU A 77 6.02 8.11 0.29
CA LEU A 77 4.78 7.67 -0.36
C LEU A 77 4.74 8.30 -1.76
N GLU A 78 4.85 7.48 -2.79
CA GLU A 78 4.99 7.96 -4.16
C GLU A 78 4.09 7.18 -5.12
N PRO A 79 3.21 7.86 -5.88
CA PRO A 79 2.58 7.27 -7.04
C PRO A 79 3.63 7.15 -8.16
N LYS A 80 4.09 5.92 -8.42
CA LYS A 80 4.99 5.58 -9.52
C LYS A 80 4.18 5.16 -10.75
N ARG A 81 4.42 5.85 -11.86
CA ARG A 81 4.00 5.37 -13.19
C ARG A 81 5.12 4.51 -13.74
N ALA A 82 4.95 3.20 -13.72
CA ALA A 82 5.95 2.27 -14.22
C ALA A 82 5.86 2.20 -15.75
N GLY A 83 6.64 3.03 -16.47
CA GLY A 83 7.00 2.87 -17.91
C GLY A 83 5.89 2.64 -18.95
N GLY A 84 4.63 2.66 -18.51
CA GLY A 84 3.42 2.29 -19.24
C GLY A 84 2.21 2.93 -18.56
N THR A 85 1.06 2.28 -18.63
CA THR A 85 -0.24 2.90 -18.30
C THR A 85 -0.82 2.52 -16.94
N SER A 86 -0.23 1.54 -16.24
CA SER A 86 -0.63 1.16 -14.88
C SER A 86 -0.04 2.12 -13.84
N THR A 87 -0.87 2.52 -12.88
CA THR A 87 -0.46 3.36 -11.75
C THR A 87 -0.16 2.47 -10.54
N THR A 88 1.05 2.56 -10.00
CA THR A 88 1.44 1.87 -8.76
C THR A 88 1.70 2.90 -7.68
N VAL A 89 1.12 2.74 -6.50
CA VAL A 89 1.44 3.59 -5.35
C VAL A 89 2.36 2.81 -4.43
N LEU A 90 3.56 3.34 -4.17
CA LEU A 90 4.59 2.72 -3.33
C LEU A 90 4.67 3.45 -1.99
N LEU A 91 4.61 2.70 -0.89
CA LEU A 91 4.96 3.19 0.45
C LEU A 91 6.22 2.48 0.93
N VAL A 92 7.23 3.26 1.29
CA VAL A 92 8.41 2.81 2.03
C VAL A 92 8.39 3.47 3.40
N ALA A 93 8.57 2.69 4.47
CA ALA A 93 8.64 3.20 5.84
C ALA A 93 9.65 2.40 6.66
N LYS A 94 10.34 3.06 7.59
CA LYS A 94 11.34 2.43 8.46
C LYS A 94 10.98 2.55 9.93
N ASN A 95 11.58 1.69 10.76
CA ASN A 95 11.51 1.74 12.22
C ASN A 95 10.07 1.81 12.76
N ILE A 96 9.17 1.00 12.21
CA ILE A 96 7.76 1.00 12.59
C ILE A 96 7.61 0.29 13.95
N PRO A 97 7.05 0.94 14.96
CA PRO A 97 6.88 0.32 16.27
C PRO A 97 5.78 -0.76 16.26
N PRO A 98 5.85 -1.71 17.21
CA PRO A 98 4.85 -2.76 17.35
C PRO A 98 3.43 -2.20 17.45
N ARG A 99 2.47 -2.92 16.85
CA ARG A 99 1.02 -2.66 16.91
C ARG A 99 0.59 -1.33 16.31
N ARG A 100 1.48 -0.58 15.67
CA ARG A 100 1.12 0.58 14.86
C ARG A 100 0.47 0.11 13.55
N ARG A 101 -0.62 0.77 13.17
CA ARG A 101 -1.26 0.56 11.87
C ARG A 101 -0.63 1.53 10.89
N VAL A 102 0.05 1.01 9.87
CA VAL A 102 0.74 1.78 8.84
C VAL A 102 0.17 1.42 7.48
N GLY A 103 -0.08 2.43 6.65
CA GLY A 103 -0.82 2.22 5.42
C GLY A 103 -0.80 3.41 4.47
N MET A 104 -1.58 3.28 3.40
CA MET A 104 -1.93 4.35 2.48
C MET A 104 -3.45 4.39 2.30
N ARG A 105 -4.01 5.59 2.28
CA ARG A 105 -5.38 5.84 1.82
C ARG A 105 -5.32 6.27 0.37
N LEU A 106 -6.07 5.60 -0.49
CA LEU A 106 -6.14 5.89 -1.91
C LEU A 106 -7.50 6.47 -2.27
N ASP A 107 -7.50 7.48 -3.13
CA ASP A 107 -8.71 8.12 -3.64
C ASP A 107 -8.61 8.28 -5.16
N LEU A 108 -9.50 7.62 -5.90
CA LEU A 108 -9.50 7.66 -7.37
C LEU A 108 -10.12 8.97 -7.85
N LYS A 109 -9.37 9.74 -8.63
CA LYS A 109 -9.92 10.92 -9.31
C LYS A 109 -10.95 10.50 -10.35
N GLU A 110 -11.90 11.38 -10.67
CA GLU A 110 -12.84 11.13 -11.75
C GLU A 110 -12.10 10.87 -13.07
N PRO A 111 -12.57 9.91 -13.89
CA PRO A 111 -12.00 9.72 -15.21
C PRO A 111 -12.23 10.98 -16.03
N LYS A 112 -11.17 11.53 -16.63
CA LYS A 112 -11.35 12.54 -17.69
C LYS A 112 -12.14 11.88 -18.82
N LEU A 113 -13.42 12.25 -18.96
CA LEU A 113 -14.24 11.86 -20.10
C LEU A 113 -13.62 12.44 -21.37
N ILE A 114 -12.79 11.65 -22.05
CA ILE A 114 -12.32 11.98 -23.39
C ILE A 114 -13.54 11.92 -24.31
N HIS A 115 -14.13 13.08 -24.60
CA HIS A 115 -15.11 13.22 -25.66
C HIS A 115 -14.39 12.94 -26.99
N ARG A 116 -14.51 11.70 -27.49
CA ARG A 116 -14.24 11.43 -28.90
C ARG A 116 -15.34 12.13 -29.70
N ARG A 117 -14.97 13.21 -30.38
CA ARG A 117 -15.75 13.77 -31.49
C ARG A 117 -15.69 12.83 -32.69
#